data_AF-A3DL71-F1
#
_entry.id   AF-A3DL71-F1
#
_cell.length_a   1.000
_cell.length_b   1.000
_cell.length_c   1.000
_cell.angle_alpha   90.00
_cell.angle_beta   90.00
_cell.angle_gamma   90.00
#
_symmetry.space_group_name_H-M   'P 1'
#
loop_
_entity.id
_entity.type
_entity.pdbx_description
1 polymer ?
#
loop_
_entity_poly.entity_id
_entity_poly.type
_entity_poly.pdbx_seq_one_letter_code
_entity_poly.pdbx_strand_id
1 'polypeptide(L)' 'MGRTTVSYRMALLRELERFRKIIARLPKDEEARWEEILEDIEDTISIYSDIPVNDPLEIIYFHILRRFLREDVS' A
#
# COMPACT_ATOMS: atom_id res chain seq x y z
N MET A 1 19.16 16.50 20.76
CA MET A 1 18.74 16.14 19.38
C MET A 1 17.91 14.86 19.46
N GLY A 2 16.60 14.98 19.61
CA GLY A 2 15.71 13.81 19.61
C GLY A 2 15.50 13.37 18.16
N ARG A 3 15.91 12.15 17.82
CA ARG A 3 15.48 11.50 16.58
C ARG A 3 13.96 11.42 16.63
N THR A 4 13.29 12.26 15.85
CA THR A 4 11.85 12.21 15.67
C THR A 4 11.56 10.88 14.99
N THR A 5 11.06 9.90 15.75
CA THR A 5 10.55 8.65 15.18
C THR A 5 9.51 9.08 14.15
N VAL A 6 9.79 8.82 12.86
CA VAL A 6 8.80 9.07 11.83
C VAL A 6 7.58 8.25 12.22
N SER A 7 6.39 8.87 12.28
CA SER A 7 5.17 8.11 12.55
C SER A 7 5.08 6.99 11.51
N TYR A 8 4.73 5.79 11.97
CA TYR A 8 4.64 4.61 11.13
C TYR A 8 3.78 4.87 9.87
N ARG A 9 2.67 5.59 10.04
CA ARG A 9 1.81 6.10 8.96
C ARG A 9 2.57 6.91 7.91
N MET A 10 3.48 7.80 8.31
CA MET A 10 4.29 8.55 7.35
C MET A 10 5.32 7.68 6.61
N ALA A 11 5.86 6.64 7.26
CA ALA A 11 6.72 5.68 6.56
C ALA A 11 5.93 4.90 5.51
N LEU A 12 4.74 4.42 5.87
CA LEU A 12 3.79 3.73 4.98
C LEU A 12 3.37 4.60 3.78
N LEU A 13 3.02 5.85 4.01
CA LEU A 13 2.65 6.77 2.92
C LEU A 13 3.82 7.03 1.96
N ARG A 14 5.06 7.12 2.46
CA ARG A 14 6.24 7.26 1.60
C ARG A 14 6.49 6.02 0.75
N GLU A 15 6.30 4.84 1.34
CA GLU A 15 6.41 3.58 0.61
C GLU A 15 5.32 3.45 -0.45
N LEU A 16 4.09 3.84 -0.16
CA LEU A 16 2.99 3.91 -1.14
C LEU A 16 3.32 4.87 -2.29
N GLU A 17 3.85 6.06 -2.00
CA GLU A 17 4.28 7.00 -3.04
C GLU A 17 5.38 6.41 -3.92
N ARG A 18 6.36 5.72 -3.32
CA ARG A 18 7.40 4.99 -4.06
C ARG A 18 6.79 3.92 -4.97
N PHE A 19 5.79 3.19 -4.47
CA PHE A 19 5.10 2.15 -5.22
C PHE A 19 4.34 2.72 -6.43
N ARG A 20 3.58 3.81 -6.24
CA ARG A 20 2.91 4.54 -7.33
C ARG A 20 3.88 5.02 -8.40
N LYS A 21 5.08 5.50 -8.01
CA LYS A 21 6.13 5.89 -8.98
C LYS A 21 6.66 4.72 -9.80
N ILE A 22 6.68 3.51 -9.25
CA ILE A 22 7.07 2.29 -9.97
C ILE A 22 5.95 1.89 -10.93
N ILE A 23 4.69 1.88 -10.46
CA ILE A 23 3.51 1.56 -11.27
C ILE A 23 3.38 2.49 -12.48
N ALA A 24 3.62 3.79 -12.30
CA ALA A 24 3.60 4.77 -13.39
C ALA A 24 4.67 4.54 -14.49
N ARG A 25 5.59 3.60 -14.31
CA ARG A 25 6.58 3.18 -15.32
C ARG A 25 6.14 1.96 -16.13
N LEU A 26 5.04 1.31 -15.75
CA LEU A 26 4.52 0.12 -16.40
C LEU A 26 3.77 0.48 -17.70
N PRO A 27 3.52 -0.52 -18.58
CA PRO A 27 2.56 -0.39 -19.66
C PRO A 27 1.19 0.07 -19.17
N LYS A 28 0.42 0.77 -20.01
CA LYS A 28 -0.83 1.42 -19.60
C LYS A 28 -1.90 0.45 -19.10
N ASP A 29 -1.94 -0.76 -19.65
CA ASP A 29 -2.83 -1.84 -19.24
C ASP A 29 -2.44 -2.41 -17.86
N GLU A 30 -1.14 -2.59 -17.61
CA GLU A 30 -0.65 -3.00 -16.29
C GLU A 30 -0.86 -1.91 -15.24
N GLU A 31 -0.58 -0.64 -15.58
CA GLU A 31 -0.79 0.52 -14.72
C GLU A 31 -2.25 0.59 -14.26
N ALA A 32 -3.20 0.49 -15.20
CA ALA A 32 -4.63 0.51 -14.87
C ALA A 32 -5.01 -0.59 -13.89
N ARG A 33 -4.53 -1.83 -14.12
CA ARG A 33 -4.79 -2.95 -13.22
C ARG A 33 -4.20 -2.73 -11.82
N TRP A 34 -3.00 -2.15 -11.73
CA TRP A 34 -2.40 -1.83 -10.44
C TRP A 34 -3.14 -0.71 -9.70
N GLU A 35 -3.64 0.31 -10.40
CA GLU A 35 -4.47 1.34 -9.78
C GLU A 35 -5.80 0.76 -9.27
N GLU A 36 -6.44 -0.17 -10.00
CA GLU A 36 -7.63 -0.92 -9.54
C GLU A 36 -7.33 -1.78 -8.30
N ILE A 37 -6.14 -2.40 -8.24
CA ILE A 37 -5.70 -3.17 -7.07
C ILE A 37 -5.44 -2.25 -5.87
N LEU A 38 -4.96 -1.02 -6.07
CA LEU A 38 -4.66 -0.08 -5.00
C LEU A 38 -5.85 0.81 -4.59
N GLU A 39 -7.00 0.62 -5.21
CA GLU A 39 -8.25 1.26 -4.82
C GLU A 39 -8.57 0.97 -3.34
N ASP A 40 -8.98 2.00 -2.58
CA ASP A 40 -9.26 1.92 -1.13
C ASP A 40 -8.05 1.54 -0.24
N ILE A 41 -6.81 1.68 -0.74
CA ILE A 41 -5.63 1.42 0.08
C ILE A 41 -5.55 2.35 1.30
N GLU A 42 -6.05 3.59 1.20
CA GLU A 42 -6.05 4.55 2.31
C GLU A 42 -6.95 4.10 3.47
N ASP A 43 -8.06 3.42 3.17
CA ASP A 43 -8.93 2.79 4.17
C ASP A 43 -8.21 1.63 4.85
N THR A 44 -7.49 0.82 4.07
CA THR A 44 -6.69 -0.29 4.61
C THR A 44 -5.58 0.24 5.53
N ILE A 45 -4.89 1.29 5.11
CA ILE A 45 -3.89 1.99 5.93
C ILE A 45 -4.53 2.50 7.23
N SER A 46 -5.72 3.10 7.14
CA SER A 46 -6.41 3.66 8.31
C SER A 46 -6.83 2.57 9.30
N ILE A 47 -7.38 1.46 8.80
CA ILE A 47 -7.84 0.30 9.60
C ILE A 47 -6.68 -0.39 10.33
N TYR A 48 -5.52 -0.50 9.70
CA TYR A 48 -4.39 -1.27 10.23
C TYR A 48 -3.25 -0.41 10.78
N SER A 49 -3.44 0.92 10.87
CA SER A 49 -2.41 1.85 11.36
C SER A 49 -2.05 1.70 12.84
N ASP A 50 -2.90 1.03 13.61
CA ASP A 50 -2.72 0.70 15.03
C ASP A 50 -2.09 -0.68 15.24
N ILE A 51 -1.96 -1.49 14.20
CA ILE A 51 -1.31 -2.80 14.27
C ILE A 51 0.22 -2.60 14.28
N PRO A 52 0.93 -3.19 15.27
CA PRO A 52 2.39 -3.20 15.26
C PRO A 52 2.89 -4.08 14.12
N VAL A 53 3.39 -3.46 13.06
CA VAL A 53 4.07 -4.16 11.96
C VAL A 53 5.51 -3.69 11.86
N ASN A 54 6.39 -4.58 11.41
CA ASN A 54 7.83 -4.31 11.39
C ASN A 54 8.24 -3.57 10.12
N ASP A 55 7.55 -3.85 8.99
CA ASP A 55 7.78 -3.19 7.71
C ASP A 55 6.48 -2.51 7.22
N PRO A 56 6.50 -1.21 6.89
CA PRO A 56 5.37 -0.54 6.25
C PRO A 56 4.85 -1.23 4.99
N LEU A 57 5.70 -1.96 4.26
CA LEU A 57 5.27 -2.73 3.09
C LEU A 57 4.28 -3.85 3.42
N GLU A 58 4.27 -4.37 4.66
CA GLU A 58 3.36 -5.45 5.06
C GLU A 58 1.89 -5.08 4.84
N ILE A 59 1.49 -3.84 5.18
CA ILE A 59 0.10 -3.39 5.00
C ILE A 59 -0.23 -3.24 3.50
N ILE A 60 0.73 -2.77 2.70
CA ILE A 60 0.56 -2.63 1.24
C ILE A 60 0.41 -4.03 0.61
N TYR A 61 1.26 -4.98 0.97
CA TYR A 61 1.15 -6.37 0.49
C TYR A 61 -0.13 -7.05 0.93
N PHE A 62 -0.54 -6.84 2.19
CA PHE A 62 -1.80 -7.37 2.69
C PHE A 62 -2.99 -6.84 1.90
N HIS A 63 -3.01 -5.54 1.58
CA HIS A 63 -4.03 -4.94 0.74
C HIS A 63 -4.11 -5.61 -0.64
N ILE A 64 -2.97 -5.70 -1.31
CA ILE A 64 -2.84 -6.30 -2.64
C ILE A 64 -3.32 -7.76 -2.64
N LEU A 65 -2.85 -8.57 -1.70
CA LEU A 65 -3.25 -9.98 -1.57
C LEU A 65 -4.76 -10.12 -1.32
N ARG A 66 -5.32 -9.26 -0.46
CA ARG A 66 -6.77 -9.26 -0.18
C ARG A 66 -7.61 -8.92 -1.41
N ARG A 67 -7.14 -8.02 -2.28
CA ARG A 67 -7.83 -7.68 -3.53
C ARG A 67 -7.78 -8.84 -4.53
N PHE A 68 -6.60 -9.42 -4.76
CA PHE A 68 -6.47 -10.60 -5.62
C PHE A 68 -7.34 -11.78 -5.17
N LEU A 69 -7.35 -12.10 -3.88
CA LEU A 69 -8.18 -13.18 -3.33
C LEU A 69 -9.69 -12.91 -3.43
N ARG A 70 -10.12 -11.65 -3.58
CA ARG A 70 -11.54 -11.32 -3.81
C ARG A 70 -11.92 -11.44 -5.28
N GLU A 71 -11.02 -11.05 -6.17
CA GLU A 71 -11.20 -11.21 -7.62
C GLU A 71 -11.28 -12.68 -8.02
N ASP A 72 -10.47 -13.55 -7.42
CA ASP A 72 -10.49 -15.00 -7.71
C ASP A 72 -11.79 -15.72 -7.24
N VAL A 73 -12.59 -15.07 -6.40
CA VAL A 73 -13.85 -15.62 -5.84
C VAL A 73 -15.08 -15.06 -6.57
N SER A 74 -14.89 -14.18 -7.56
CA SER A 74 -15.95 -13.52 -8.33
C SER A 74 -16.05 -14.08 -9.75
#